data_AF-A0A8S2U230-F1
#
_entry.id   AF-A0A8S2U230-F1
#
_cell.length_a   1.000
_cell.length_b   1.000
_cell.length_c   1.000
_cell.angle_alpha   90.00
_cell.angle_beta   90.00
_cell.angle_gamma   90.00
#
_symmetry.space_group_name_H-M   'P 1'
#
loop_
_entity.id
_entity.type
_entity.pdbx_description
1 polymer ?
#
loop_
_entity_poly.entity_id
_entity_poly.type
_entity_poly.pdbx_seq_one_letter_code
_entity_poly.pdbx_strand_id
1 'polypeptide(L)'
;RFPKANDESLVQKFHSHCKVHPRYIKPRSNESAFGIHHYAGKVVYDARGFLEKNRDNLSANLIECMEKSGIELISHLFHTTDDISHSS
;
A
#
# COMPACT_ATOMS: atom_id res chain seq x y z
N ARG A 1 1.70 9.85 -8.22
CA ARG A 1 2.18 9.78 -6.82
C ARG A 1 1.85 11.10 -6.13
N PHE A 2 1.09 11.11 -5.03
CA PHE A 2 0.73 12.35 -4.32
C PHE A 2 1.77 12.64 -3.24
N PRO A 3 2.69 13.60 -3.42
CA PRO A 3 3.84 13.78 -2.53
C PRO A 3 3.49 14.22 -1.10
N LYS A 4 2.24 14.62 -0.84
CA LYS A 4 1.74 15.04 0.49
C LYS A 4 0.53 14.25 0.99
N ALA A 5 0.19 13.13 0.34
CA ALA A 5 -0.93 12.31 0.81
C ALA A 5 -0.54 11.63 2.13
N ASN A 6 -1.44 11.71 3.11
CA ASN A 6 -1.37 11.00 4.39
C ASN A 6 -2.61 10.10 4.55
N ASP A 7 -2.58 9.19 5.53
CA ASP A 7 -3.63 8.20 5.74
C ASP A 7 -5.00 8.84 6.01
N GLU A 8 -5.04 9.99 6.70
CA GLU A 8 -6.27 10.76 6.95
C GLU A 8 -6.88 11.27 5.64
N SER A 9 -6.07 11.87 4.76
CA SER A 9 -6.51 12.37 3.47
C SER A 9 -6.98 11.24 2.54
N LEU A 10 -6.44 10.04 2.70
CA LEU A 10 -6.90 8.84 2.01
C LEU A 10 -8.31 8.44 2.49
N VAL A 11 -8.51 8.36 3.80
CA VAL A 11 -9.80 8.00 4.39
C VAL A 11 -10.88 9.03 4.07
N GLN A 12 -10.55 10.32 4.09
CA GLN A 12 -11.48 11.37 3.67
C GLN A 12 -11.92 11.21 2.21
N LYS A 13 -11.01 10.77 1.32
CA LYS A 13 -11.39 10.41 -0.06
C LYS A 13 -12.31 9.18 -0.09
N PHE A 14 -12.06 8.16 0.71
CA PHE A 14 -12.99 7.03 0.79
C PHE A 14 -14.36 7.47 1.30
N HIS A 15 -14.43 8.32 2.31
CA HIS A 15 -15.69 8.88 2.80
C HIS A 15 -16.40 9.75 1.76
N SER A 16 -15.70 10.49 0.90
CA SER A 16 -16.35 11.30 -0.13
C SER A 16 -16.82 10.47 -1.32
N HIS A 17 -15.99 9.54 -1.80
CA HIS A 17 -16.23 8.78 -3.02
C HIS A 17 -17.06 7.50 -2.81
N CYS A 18 -16.94 6.84 -1.65
CA CYS A 18 -17.58 5.55 -1.39
C CYS A 18 -18.82 5.63 -0.48
N LYS A 19 -19.20 6.83 0.02
CA LYS A 19 -20.33 7.00 0.97
C LYS A 19 -21.65 6.34 0.55
N VAL A 20 -21.95 6.29 -0.75
CA VAL A 20 -23.21 5.74 -1.28
C VAL A 20 -23.14 4.24 -1.51
N HIS A 21 -21.96 3.63 -1.41
CA HIS A 21 -21.79 2.23 -1.70
C HIS A 21 -22.37 1.38 -0.55
N PRO A 22 -23.26 0.41 -0.83
CA PRO A 22 -24.00 -0.33 0.20
C PRO A 22 -23.11 -1.18 1.12
N ARG A 23 -21.87 -1.46 0.70
CA ARG A 23 -20.88 -2.19 1.51
C ARG A 23 -19.85 -1.29 2.19
N TYR A 24 -19.89 0.01 1.95
CA TYR A 24 -18.96 0.94 2.62
C TYR A 24 -19.53 1.35 3.98
N ILE A 25 -18.66 1.45 4.97
CA ILE A 25 -19.00 1.83 6.34
C ILE A 25 -18.12 3.02 6.70
N LYS A 26 -18.75 4.15 7.06
CA LYS A 26 -18.07 5.26 7.74
C LYS A 26 -18.26 5.08 9.26
N PRO A 27 -17.22 4.74 10.03
CA PRO A 27 -17.30 4.70 11.49
C PRO A 27 -17.59 6.10 12.05
N ARG A 28 -18.41 6.20 13.10
CA ARG A 28 -18.75 7.49 13.73
C ARG A 28 -17.70 7.98 14.73
N SER A 29 -16.89 7.09 15.28
CA SER A 29 -15.97 7.36 16.39
C SER A 29 -14.52 7.60 15.96
N ASN A 30 -14.16 7.28 14.71
CA ASN A 30 -12.80 7.42 14.21
C ASN A 30 -12.81 7.87 12.74
N GLU A 31 -12.45 9.14 12.50
CA GLU A 31 -12.37 9.75 11.16
C GLU A 31 -11.15 9.28 10.36
N SER A 32 -10.24 8.50 10.97
CA SER A 32 -9.11 7.83 10.31
C SER A 32 -9.36 6.34 10.04
N ALA A 33 -10.59 5.87 10.24
CA ALA A 33 -10.99 4.50 9.97
C ALA A 33 -12.05 4.42 8.86
N PHE A 34 -12.03 3.31 8.13
CA PHE A 34 -13.06 2.97 7.15
C PHE A 34 -13.45 1.51 7.32
N GLY A 35 -14.67 1.14 6.97
CA GLY A 35 -15.12 -0.24 7.06
C GLY A 35 -15.71 -0.75 5.77
N ILE A 36 -15.67 -2.06 5.63
CA ILE A 36 -16.19 -2.79 4.48
C ILE A 36 -17.06 -3.94 4.98
N HIS A 37 -18.25 -4.08 4.39
CA HIS A 37 -19.12 -5.23 4.58
C HIS A 37 -18.72 -6.32 3.58
N HIS A 38 -17.88 -7.24 4.02
CA HIS A 38 -17.47 -8.43 3.26
C HIS A 38 -18.55 -9.51 3.34
N TYR A 39 -18.45 -10.54 2.48
CA TYR A 39 -19.32 -11.72 2.56
C TYR A 39 -19.29 -12.38 3.95
N ALA A 40 -18.11 -12.44 4.58
CA ALA A 40 -17.92 -13.01 5.90
C ALA A 40 -18.27 -12.06 7.07
N GLY A 41 -18.76 -10.85 6.79
CA GLY A 41 -19.16 -9.87 7.80
C GLY A 41 -18.50 -8.51 7.66
N LYS A 42 -18.75 -7.65 8.65
CA LYS A 42 -18.28 -6.26 8.66
C LYS A 42 -16.90 -6.19 9.30
N VAL A 43 -15.97 -5.53 8.62
CA VAL A 43 -14.62 -5.27 9.14
C VAL A 43 -14.37 -3.77 9.11
N VAL A 44 -13.84 -3.23 10.20
CA VAL A 44 -13.40 -1.83 10.30
C VAL A 44 -11.88 -1.84 10.34
N TYR A 45 -11.29 -1.05 9.45
CA TYR A 45 -9.87 -0.91 9.27
C TYR A 45 -9.42 0.43 9.82
N ASP A 46 -8.29 0.40 10.51
CA ASP A 46 -7.53 1.58 10.88
C ASP A 46 -6.56 1.91 9.73
N ALA A 47 -6.62 3.12 9.21
CA ALA A 47 -5.79 3.52 8.09
C ALA A 47 -4.36 3.90 8.49
N ARG A 48 -3.99 3.88 9.77
CA ARG A 48 -2.61 4.19 10.19
C ARG A 48 -1.59 3.26 9.50
N GLY A 49 -0.66 3.87 8.76
CA GLY A 49 0.39 3.19 8.01
C GLY A 49 -0.09 2.52 6.72
N PHE A 50 -1.32 2.76 6.26
CA PHE A 50 -1.83 2.15 5.03
C PHE A 50 -0.99 2.60 3.82
N LEU A 51 -0.72 3.90 3.68
CA LEU A 51 0.05 4.41 2.54
C LEU A 51 1.49 3.93 2.54
N GLU A 52 2.10 3.80 3.72
CA GLU A 52 3.48 3.31 3.85
C GLU A 52 3.57 1.83 3.44
N LYS A 53 2.67 0.99 3.95
CA LYS A 53 2.61 -0.44 3.62
C LYS A 53 2.34 -0.68 2.13
N ASN A 54 1.57 0.18 1.49
CA ASN A 54 1.25 0.10 0.06
C ASN A 54 2.22 0.92 -0.81
N ARG A 55 3.35 1.41 -0.27
CA ARG A 55 4.28 2.26 -1.02
C ARG A 55 5.14 1.49 -2.02
N ASP A 56 5.11 0.14 -2.01
CA ASP A 56 5.76 -0.80 -2.94
C ASP A 56 7.02 -0.27 -3.63
N ASN A 57 7.94 0.28 -2.85
CA ASN A 57 9.16 0.86 -3.38
C ASN A 57 10.31 0.55 -2.44
N LEU A 58 11.14 -0.40 -2.86
CA LEU A 58 12.47 -0.57 -2.30
C LEU A 58 13.31 0.66 -2.63
N SER A 59 14.00 1.21 -1.64
CA SER A 59 14.88 2.36 -1.85
C SER A 59 16.00 1.99 -2.83
N ALA A 60 16.32 2.87 -3.78
CA ALA A 60 17.39 2.63 -4.74
C ALA A 60 18.74 2.31 -4.05
N ASN A 61 19.05 2.98 -2.93
CA ASN A 61 20.26 2.71 -2.17
C ASN A 61 20.25 1.31 -1.52
N LEU A 62 19.06 0.80 -1.17
CA LEU A 62 18.93 -0.54 -0.61
C LEU A 62 19.11 -1.59 -1.72
N ILE A 63 18.57 -1.34 -2.91
CA ILE A 63 18.78 -2.19 -4.09
C ILE A 63 20.28 -2.26 -4.41
N GLU A 64 20.95 -1.12 -4.53
CA GLU A 64 22.40 -1.06 -4.81
C GLU A 64 23.22 -1.79 -3.74
N CYS A 65 22.83 -1.68 -2.47
CA CYS A 65 23.49 -2.39 -1.37
C CYS A 65 23.31 -3.92 -1.48
N MET A 66 22.12 -4.38 -1.86
CA MET A 66 21.82 -5.80 -2.03
C MET A 66 22.50 -6.39 -3.26
N GLU A 67 22.57 -5.64 -4.37
CA GLU A 67 23.37 -5.99 -5.56
C GLU A 67 24.84 -6.21 -5.21
N LYS A 68 25.42 -5.33 -4.37
CA LYS A 68 26.82 -5.38 -3.91
C LYS A 68 27.05 -6.29 -2.70
N SER A 69 26.04 -7.05 -2.27
CA SER A 69 26.15 -7.93 -1.10
C SER A 69 27.21 -9.01 -1.31
N GLY A 70 28.01 -9.29 -0.27
CA GLY A 70 28.98 -10.40 -0.27
C GLY A 70 28.34 -11.80 -0.20
N ILE A 71 27.01 -11.87 -0.04
CA ILE A 71 26.26 -13.13 -0.08
C ILE A 71 25.78 -13.33 -1.53
N GLU A 72 26.33 -14.34 -2.19
CA GLU A 72 26.07 -14.65 -3.60
C GLU A 72 24.57 -14.80 -3.91
N LEU A 73 23.80 -15.45 -3.03
CA LEU A 73 22.34 -15.59 -3.16
C LEU A 73 21.62 -14.23 -3.20
N ILE A 74 22.02 -13.30 -2.33
CA ILE A 74 21.38 -11.97 -2.24
C ILE A 74 21.78 -11.12 -3.43
N SER A 75 23.06 -11.11 -3.79
CA SER A 75 23.53 -10.41 -4.99
C SER A 75 22.81 -10.92 -6.24
N HIS A 76 22.66 -12.24 -6.40
CA HIS A 76 21.97 -12.82 -7.55
C HIS A 76 20.47 -12.45 -7.60
N LEU A 77 19.77 -12.52 -6.46
CA LEU A 77 18.34 -12.21 -6.36
C LEU A 77 18.01 -10.77 -6.79
N PHE A 78 18.92 -9.83 -6.54
CA PHE A 78 18.72 -8.40 -6.81
C PHE A 78 19.32 -7.93 -8.15
N HIS A 79 20.06 -8.78 -8.87
CA HIS A 79 20.54 -8.49 -10.23
C HIS A 79 19.56 -8.88 -11.34
N THR A 80 18.44 -9.57 -11.06
CA THR A 80 17.52 -10.13 -12.08
C THR A 80 16.30 -9.24 -12.41
N THR A 81 16.30 -7.95 -12.06
CA THR A 81 15.11 -7.09 -12.26
C THR A 81 14.94 -6.45 -13.64
N ASP A 82 15.73 -6.82 -14.65
CA ASP A 82 15.58 -6.32 -16.03
C ASP A 82 14.77 -7.23 -16.99
N ASP A 83 14.28 -8.41 -16.55
CA ASP A 83 13.67 -9.42 -17.44
C ASP A 83 12.12 -9.55 -17.38
N ILE A 84 11.37 -8.50 -16.98
CA ILE A 84 9.88 -8.52 -17.07
C ILE A 84 9.32 -7.30 -17.84
N SER A 85 10.06 -6.76 -18.82
CA SER A 85 9.50 -5.77 -19.76
C SER A 85 9.58 -6.16 -21.25
N HIS A 86 9.78 -7.44 -21.58
CA HIS A 86 9.64 -7.93 -22.95
C HIS A 86 8.98 -9.31 -23.06
N SER A 87 7.68 -9.39 -22.77
CA SER A 87 6.68 -10.24 -23.44
C SER A 87 5.30 -9.79 -22.93
N SER A 88 4.33 -9.31 -23.70
CA SER A 88 4.02 -9.37 -25.13
C SER A 88 3.24 -8.12 -25.53
#